data_AF-A0A9N9A7Y9-F1
#
_entry.id   AF-A0A9N9A7Y9-F1
#
_cell.length_a   1.000
_cell.length_b   1.000
_cell.length_c   1.000
_cell.angle_alpha   90.00
_cell.angle_beta   90.00
_cell.angle_gamma   90.00
#
_symmetry.space_group_name_H-M   'P 1'
#
loop_
_entity.id
_entity.type
_entity.pdbx_description
1 polymer ?
#
loop_
_entity_poly.entity_id
_entity_poly.type
_entity_poly.pdbx_seq_one_letter_code
_entity_poly.pdbx_strand_id
1 'polypeptide(L)'
;MQDPVPHIDSHNFTQGPVFHNDTRVPLLDTNSHEAIQVPCINSYAVQEYAKPETRLVPNYALLSGGARVIPHMTSNEYVSYPEEFVKRQVSKMFNIKSIQSKPAKIVLTSNNEAGNCFCFTGTHGQLAIHLIG
;
A
#
# COMPACT_ATOMS: atom_id res chain seq x y z
N MET A 1 -11.54 -37.87 23.02
CA MET A 1 -12.13 -36.55 23.32
C MET A 1 -11.51 -35.58 22.34
N GLN A 2 -12.22 -35.34 21.24
CA GLN A 2 -11.83 -34.48 20.14
C GLN A 2 -12.79 -33.29 20.17
N ASP A 3 -12.26 -32.07 20.22
CA ASP A 3 -13.05 -30.86 19.99
C ASP A 3 -13.29 -30.68 18.48
N PRO A 4 -14.48 -30.22 18.03
CA PRO A 4 -14.75 -30.01 16.62
C PRO A 4 -14.21 -28.66 16.11
N VAL A 5 -13.68 -28.68 14.88
CA VAL A 5 -13.19 -27.53 14.11
C VAL A 5 -14.38 -26.76 13.50
N PRO A 6 -14.44 -25.42 13.60
CA PRO A 6 -15.52 -24.66 12.95
C PRO A 6 -15.28 -24.50 11.44
N HIS A 7 -16.32 -24.85 10.68
CA HIS A 7 -16.49 -24.62 9.24
C HIS A 7 -16.75 -23.12 9.00
N ILE A 8 -16.02 -22.47 8.10
CA ILE A 8 -16.28 -21.08 7.70
C ILE A 8 -16.91 -21.12 6.31
N ASP A 9 -18.21 -20.83 6.28
CA ASP A 9 -18.98 -20.70 5.04
C ASP A 9 -18.76 -19.30 4.43
N SER A 10 -18.45 -19.32 3.14
CA SER A 10 -18.02 -18.19 2.33
C SER A 10 -19.18 -17.49 1.65
N HIS A 11 -20.09 -16.81 2.36
CA HIS A 11 -21.05 -15.90 1.72
C HIS A 11 -21.53 -14.81 2.69
N ASN A 12 -21.07 -13.57 2.49
CA ASN A 12 -21.87 -12.32 2.55
C ASN A 12 -20.94 -11.10 2.61
N PHE A 13 -20.65 -10.54 1.44
CA PHE A 13 -20.04 -9.22 1.31
C PHE A 13 -20.84 -8.42 0.30
N THR A 14 -21.92 -7.76 0.77
CA THR A 14 -22.55 -6.61 0.10
C THR A 14 -23.69 -6.07 0.95
N GLN A 15 -23.39 -5.09 1.80
CA GLN A 15 -24.34 -4.03 2.14
C GLN A 15 -23.57 -2.71 2.14
N GLY A 16 -23.53 -2.06 0.98
CA GLY A 16 -23.12 -0.67 0.87
C GLY A 16 -24.29 0.24 1.26
N PRO A 17 -24.04 1.44 1.83
CA PRO A 17 -25.12 2.36 2.18
C PRO A 17 -25.74 2.98 0.91
N VAL A 18 -27.07 2.96 0.86
CA VAL A 18 -27.90 3.65 -0.15
C VAL A 18 -27.90 5.14 0.17
N PHE A 19 -27.34 5.96 -0.73
CA PHE A 19 -27.46 7.42 -0.66
C PHE A 19 -28.65 7.87 -1.51
N HIS A 20 -29.67 8.43 -0.86
CA HIS A 20 -30.74 9.18 -1.53
C HIS A 20 -30.16 10.53 -2.01
N ASN A 21 -30.12 10.73 -3.32
CA ASN A 21 -29.83 12.03 -3.93
C ASN A 21 -31.09 12.89 -3.91
N ASP A 22 -31.10 13.92 -3.06
CA ASP A 22 -31.99 15.06 -3.29
C ASP A 22 -31.34 16.33 -2.74
N THR A 23 -30.67 17.09 -3.62
CA THR A 23 -30.36 18.50 -3.34
C THR A 23 -30.36 19.25 -4.66
N ARG A 24 -31.43 20.02 -4.88
CA ARG A 24 -31.55 21.01 -5.95
C ARG A 24 -30.44 22.04 -5.80
N VAL A 25 -29.70 22.29 -6.88
CA VAL A 25 -28.72 23.37 -6.98
C VAL A 25 -29.47 24.65 -7.35
N PRO A 26 -29.40 25.75 -6.59
CA PRO A 26 -29.84 27.04 -7.08
C PRO A 26 -28.77 27.60 -8.05
N LEU A 27 -29.19 27.91 -9.27
CA LEU A 27 -28.44 28.78 -10.19
C LEU A 27 -28.32 30.16 -9.53
N LEU A 28 -27.10 30.69 -9.42
CA LEU A 28 -26.89 32.10 -9.10
C LEU A 28 -26.10 32.79 -10.21
N ASP A 29 -26.60 33.98 -10.52
CA ASP A 29 -26.32 34.80 -11.68
C ASP A 29 -24.87 35.30 -11.76
N THR A 30 -24.40 35.40 -13.00
CA THR A 30 -23.18 36.09 -13.41
C THR A 30 -23.30 37.59 -13.18
N ASN A 31 -22.47 38.18 -12.31
CA ASN A 31 -21.90 39.51 -12.51
C ASN A 31 -20.69 39.80 -11.59
N SER A 32 -19.55 40.06 -12.25
CA SER A 32 -18.41 40.92 -11.87
C SER A 32 -17.46 40.54 -10.70
N HIS A 33 -16.20 40.35 -11.11
CA HIS A 33 -14.91 40.47 -10.39
C HIS A 33 -14.41 39.23 -9.62
N GLU A 34 -13.84 38.28 -10.37
CA GLU A 34 -13.06 37.15 -9.84
C GLU A 34 -11.70 37.60 -9.29
N ALA A 35 -11.61 37.77 -7.98
CA ALA A 35 -10.43 37.25 -7.28
C ALA A 35 -10.68 35.76 -7.06
N ILE A 36 -9.82 34.89 -7.58
CA ILE A 36 -9.87 33.44 -7.28
C ILE A 36 -9.55 33.28 -5.80
N GLN A 37 -10.58 33.33 -4.96
CA GLN A 37 -10.48 32.99 -3.56
C GLN A 37 -10.47 31.47 -3.49
N VAL A 38 -9.27 30.89 -3.40
CA VAL A 38 -9.12 29.45 -3.10
C VAL A 38 -9.89 29.21 -1.79
N PRO A 39 -10.96 28.40 -1.78
CA PRO A 39 -11.68 28.12 -0.55
C PRO A 39 -10.72 27.47 0.43
N CYS A 40 -10.72 27.93 1.68
CA CYS A 40 -10.04 27.26 2.77
C CYS A 40 -10.61 25.84 2.83
N ILE A 41 -9.89 24.88 2.26
CA ILE A 41 -10.33 23.48 2.20
C ILE A 41 -10.63 23.03 3.63
N ASN A 42 -11.84 22.52 3.83
CA ASN A 42 -12.42 22.08 5.09
C ASN A 42 -11.36 21.45 6.02
N SER A 43 -10.92 22.21 7.02
CA SER A 43 -9.71 21.94 7.82
C SER A 43 -9.76 20.64 8.61
N TYR A 44 -10.96 20.10 8.82
CA TYR A 44 -11.19 18.86 9.56
C TYR A 44 -10.75 17.61 8.77
N ALA A 45 -11.01 17.56 7.46
CA ALA A 45 -10.60 16.42 6.62
C ALA A 45 -9.08 16.38 6.42
N VAL A 46 -8.42 17.54 6.35
CA VAL A 46 -6.95 17.64 6.29
C VAL A 46 -6.32 17.23 7.63
N GLN A 47 -6.94 17.56 8.76
CA GLN A 47 -6.45 17.18 10.09
C GLN A 47 -6.52 15.67 10.36
N GLU A 48 -7.57 14.98 9.89
CA GLU A 48 -7.73 13.55 10.14
C GLU A 48 -6.73 12.68 9.37
N TYR A 49 -6.37 13.08 8.15
CA TYR A 49 -5.30 12.46 7.36
C TYR A 49 -3.90 12.89 7.81
N ALA A 50 -3.79 14.04 8.48
CA ALA A 50 -2.57 14.54 9.10
C ALA A 50 -2.44 14.14 10.58
N LYS A 51 -3.08 13.04 11.02
CA LYS A 51 -2.92 12.53 12.38
C LYS A 51 -1.43 12.37 12.70
N PRO A 52 -0.89 13.14 13.68
CA PRO A 52 0.54 13.34 13.86
C PRO A 52 1.24 12.19 14.60
N GLU A 53 0.52 11.13 14.97
CA GLU A 53 1.02 10.11 15.92
C GLU A 53 2.28 9.37 15.45
N THR A 54 2.60 9.38 14.14
CA THR A 54 3.85 8.80 13.60
C THR A 54 4.79 9.79 12.91
N ARG A 55 4.38 11.05 12.71
CA ARG A 55 5.18 12.05 11.94
C ARG A 55 5.99 13.02 12.80
N LEU A 56 5.71 13.11 14.10
CA LEU A 56 6.47 13.96 15.02
C LEU A 56 7.79 13.32 15.49
N VAL A 57 7.95 12.01 15.28
CA VAL A 57 9.20 11.29 15.57
C VAL A 57 10.01 11.15 14.28
N PRO A 58 11.30 11.54 14.27
CA PRO A 58 12.15 11.34 13.11
C PRO A 58 12.21 9.88 12.67
N ASN A 59 12.01 9.63 11.37
CA ASN A 59 12.16 8.30 10.79
C ASN A 59 13.59 8.12 10.25
N TYR A 60 14.49 7.60 11.09
CA TYR A 60 15.88 7.29 10.72
C TYR A 60 16.02 6.14 9.72
N ALA A 61 14.94 5.40 9.44
CA ALA A 61 14.90 4.34 8.44
C ALA A 61 14.42 4.84 7.07
N LEU A 62 14.13 6.13 6.91
CA LEU A 62 13.62 6.68 5.66
C LEU A 62 14.73 6.74 4.59
N LEU A 63 14.43 6.23 3.39
CA LEU A 63 15.37 6.18 2.26
C LEU A 63 15.82 7.59 1.83
N SER A 64 14.89 8.55 1.77
CA SER A 64 15.22 9.95 1.45
C SER A 64 16.04 10.63 2.55
N GLY A 65 16.00 10.08 3.76
CA GLY A 65 16.88 10.46 4.85
C GLY A 65 18.25 9.80 4.79
N GLY A 66 18.54 8.88 3.86
CA GLY A 66 19.84 8.24 3.71
C GLY A 66 19.94 6.83 4.32
N ALA A 67 18.86 6.29 4.88
CA ALA A 67 18.82 4.89 5.30
C ALA A 67 18.97 3.93 4.12
N ARG A 68 19.50 2.73 4.37
CA ARG A 68 19.71 1.72 3.32
C ARG A 68 19.44 0.31 3.82
N VAL A 69 18.94 -0.55 2.94
CA VAL A 69 18.82 -1.99 3.20
C VAL A 69 20.21 -2.63 3.15
N ILE A 70 20.45 -3.65 3.99
CA ILE A 70 21.63 -4.51 3.96
C ILE A 70 21.25 -5.80 3.20
N PRO A 71 21.59 -5.95 1.90
CA PRO A 71 20.98 -6.98 1.06
C PRO A 71 21.32 -8.42 1.50
N HIS A 72 22.55 -8.66 1.94
CA HIS A 72 23.00 -10.00 2.34
C HIS A 72 22.45 -10.47 3.70
N MET A 73 21.80 -9.58 4.45
CA MET A 73 21.10 -9.89 5.71
C MET A 73 19.58 -9.74 5.58
N THR A 74 19.09 -9.56 4.35
CA THR A 74 17.68 -9.41 4.03
C THR A 74 17.23 -10.61 3.21
N SER A 75 16.01 -11.08 3.46
CA SER A 75 15.43 -12.17 2.67
C SER A 75 15.34 -11.81 1.20
N ASN A 76 15.43 -12.82 0.33
CA ASN A 76 15.32 -12.61 -1.11
C ASN A 76 13.90 -12.17 -1.50
N GLU A 77 13.78 -11.38 -2.58
CA GLU A 77 12.49 -11.01 -3.13
C GLU A 77 11.66 -12.23 -3.54
N TYR A 78 10.37 -12.18 -3.25
CA TYR A 78 9.43 -13.18 -3.71
C TYR A 78 9.32 -13.13 -5.24
N VAL A 79 9.45 -14.31 -5.86
CA VAL A 79 9.21 -14.53 -7.28
C VAL A 79 8.35 -15.77 -7.44
N SER A 80 7.23 -15.64 -8.15
CA SER A 80 6.39 -16.76 -8.54
C SER A 80 6.57 -17.07 -10.03
N TYR A 81 6.43 -18.35 -10.35
CA TYR A 81 6.41 -18.89 -11.70
C TYR A 81 5.12 -19.69 -11.88
N PRO A 82 4.63 -19.85 -13.12
CA PRO A 82 3.46 -20.67 -13.39
C PRO A 82 3.64 -22.10 -12.84
N GLU A 83 2.54 -22.70 -12.35
CA GLU A 83 2.55 -24.03 -11.72
C GLU A 83 2.82 -25.16 -12.72
N GLU A 84 2.34 -25.00 -13.96
CA GLU A 84 2.54 -25.98 -15.02
C GLU A 84 4.03 -26.19 -15.33
N PHE A 85 4.50 -27.43 -15.25
CA PHE A 85 5.92 -27.78 -15.37
C PHE A 85 6.55 -27.24 -16.66
N VAL A 86 5.91 -27.43 -17.81
CA VAL A 86 6.41 -26.97 -19.11
C VAL A 86 6.53 -25.45 -19.12
N LYS A 87 5.47 -24.74 -18.71
CA LYS A 87 5.48 -23.27 -18.64
C LYS A 87 6.54 -22.78 -17.66
N ARG A 88 6.72 -23.44 -16.52
CA ARG A 88 7.75 -23.09 -15.53
C ARG A 88 9.16 -23.21 -16.10
N GLN A 89 9.46 -24.29 -16.82
CA GLN A 89 10.78 -24.49 -17.42
C GLN A 89 11.06 -23.45 -18.52
N VAL A 90 10.09 -23.22 -19.40
CA VAL A 90 10.18 -22.18 -20.44
C VAL A 90 10.36 -20.80 -19.79
N SER A 91 9.54 -20.45 -18.80
CA SER A 91 9.65 -19.19 -18.05
C SER A 91 11.01 -19.02 -17.38
N LYS A 92 11.58 -20.06 -16.79
CA LYS A 92 12.93 -19.99 -16.20
C LYS A 92 14.01 -19.79 -17.26
N MET A 93 13.94 -20.50 -18.38
CA MET A 93 14.94 -20.41 -19.45
C MET A 93 14.94 -19.04 -20.14
N PHE A 94 13.76 -18.43 -20.31
CA PHE A 94 13.60 -17.09 -20.88
C PHE A 94 13.57 -15.96 -19.83
N ASN A 95 13.79 -16.27 -18.54
CA ASN A 95 13.73 -15.34 -17.41
C ASN A 95 12.42 -14.52 -17.33
N ILE A 96 11.31 -15.15 -17.73
CA ILE A 96 9.96 -14.57 -17.69
C ILE A 96 9.36 -14.89 -16.32
N LYS A 97 9.16 -13.88 -15.48
CA LYS A 97 8.57 -13.99 -14.14
C LYS A 97 7.10 -13.57 -14.20
N SER A 98 6.19 -14.38 -13.66
CA SER A 98 4.76 -14.07 -13.68
C SER A 98 4.38 -13.04 -12.62
N ILE A 99 4.96 -13.18 -11.41
CA ILE A 99 4.80 -12.25 -10.30
C ILE A 99 6.18 -12.05 -9.68
N GLN A 100 6.58 -10.80 -9.54
CA GLN A 100 7.83 -10.42 -8.90
C GLN A 100 7.57 -9.31 -7.88
N SER A 101 8.09 -9.50 -6.68
CA SER A 101 8.05 -8.46 -5.65
C SER A 101 8.94 -7.27 -5.98
N LYS A 102 8.60 -6.10 -5.45
CA LYS A 102 9.47 -4.92 -5.51
C LYS A 102 10.71 -5.13 -4.65
N PRO A 103 11.83 -4.45 -4.96
CA PRO A 103 13.07 -4.58 -4.19
C PRO A 103 12.88 -4.10 -2.76
N ALA A 104 13.62 -4.71 -1.82
CA ALA A 104 13.52 -4.43 -0.38
C ALA A 104 13.65 -2.93 0.00
N LYS A 105 14.34 -2.12 -0.81
CA LYS A 105 14.45 -0.66 -0.60
C LYS A 105 13.09 0.05 -0.55
N ILE A 106 12.03 -0.54 -1.11
CA ILE A 106 10.71 0.09 -1.15
C ILE A 106 10.10 0.25 0.25
N VAL A 107 10.46 -0.64 1.19
CA VAL A 107 10.01 -0.58 2.59
C VAL A 107 10.50 0.69 3.28
N LEU A 108 11.59 1.28 2.79
CA LEU A 108 12.17 2.50 3.33
C LEU A 108 11.56 3.77 2.71
N THR A 109 10.58 3.65 1.82
CA THR A 109 9.90 4.79 1.19
C THR A 109 8.58 5.11 1.90
N SER A 110 8.06 6.32 1.71
CA SER A 110 6.78 6.74 2.28
C SER A 110 5.56 6.32 1.46
N ASN A 111 5.75 5.70 0.28
CA ASN A 111 4.66 5.28 -0.58
C ASN A 111 4.08 3.94 -0.06
N ASN A 112 2.82 3.97 0.37
CA ASN A 112 2.07 2.82 0.89
C ASN A 112 0.91 2.39 -0.04
N GLU A 113 0.97 2.74 -1.32
CA GLU A 113 -0.02 2.30 -2.31
C GLU A 113 -0.06 0.77 -2.43
N ALA A 114 -1.23 0.23 -2.80
CA ALA A 114 -1.39 -1.20 -3.03
C ALA A 114 -0.40 -1.70 -4.10
N GLY A 115 0.29 -2.81 -3.80
CA GLY A 115 1.36 -3.34 -4.66
C GLY A 115 2.69 -2.60 -4.56
N ASN A 116 2.82 -1.58 -3.68
CA ASN A 116 4.08 -0.93 -3.37
C ASN A 116 4.80 -1.56 -2.15
N CYS A 117 4.89 -2.89 -2.13
CA CYS A 117 5.45 -3.64 -1.02
C CYS A 117 6.58 -4.59 -1.45
N PHE A 118 7.49 -4.84 -0.51
CA PHE A 118 8.44 -5.94 -0.59
C PHE A 118 7.81 -7.18 0.05
N CYS A 119 7.93 -8.30 -0.63
CA CYS A 119 7.43 -9.61 -0.24
C CYS A 119 8.60 -10.58 -0.32
N PHE A 120 8.60 -11.57 0.57
CA PHE A 120 9.57 -12.65 0.62
C PHE A 120 8.85 -14.00 0.58
N THR A 121 9.59 -15.07 0.35
CA THR A 121 9.02 -16.43 0.29
C THR A 121 8.75 -16.98 1.69
N GLY A 122 7.57 -17.57 1.88
CA GLY A 122 7.18 -18.22 3.12
C GLY A 122 6.53 -17.28 4.12
N THR A 123 6.48 -17.69 5.39
CA THR A 123 5.83 -16.96 6.49
C THR A 123 6.81 -16.26 7.42
N HIS A 124 8.11 -16.57 7.30
CA HIS A 124 9.17 -16.01 8.13
C HIS A 124 10.26 -15.42 7.22
N GLY A 125 10.70 -14.21 7.54
CA GLY A 125 11.69 -13.49 6.76
C GLY A 125 12.40 -12.45 7.61
N GLN A 126 13.46 -11.87 7.06
CA GLN A 126 14.30 -10.88 7.71
C GLN A 126 14.49 -9.66 6.80
N LEU A 127 14.52 -8.48 7.40
CA LEU A 127 14.87 -7.21 6.76
C LEU A 127 15.90 -6.50 7.63
N ALA A 128 17.09 -6.29 7.11
CA ALA A 128 18.16 -5.59 7.80
C ALA A 128 18.33 -4.19 7.22
N ILE A 129 18.34 -3.18 8.08
CA ILE A 129 18.37 -1.76 7.71
C ILE A 129 19.53 -1.08 8.43
N HIS A 130 20.33 -0.32 7.68
CA HIS A 130 21.26 0.64 8.23
C HIS A 130 20.57 2.01 8.31
N LEU A 131 20.39 2.48 9.55
CA LEU A 131 19.75 3.76 9.85
C LEU A 131 20.70 4.93 9.59
N ILE A 132 20.15 6.12 9.31
CA ILE A 132 20.96 7.35 9.36
C ILE A 132 21.16 7.77 10.82
N GLY A 133 22.36 8.27 11.14
CA GLY A 133 22.75 8.83 12.43
C GLY A 133 23.21 10.27 12.33
#